data_AF-A0A318R3E8-F1
#
_entry.id   AF-A0A318R3E8-F1
#
_cell.length_a   1.000
_cell.length_b   1.000
_cell.length_c   1.000
_cell.angle_alpha   90.00
_cell.angle_beta   90.00
_cell.angle_gamma   90.00
#
_symmetry.space_group_name_H-M   'P 1'
#
loop_
_entity.id
_entity.type
_entity.pdbx_description
1 polymer ?
#
loop_
_entity_poly.entity_id
_entity_poly.type
_entity_poly.pdbx_seq_one_letter_code
_entity_poly.pdbx_strand_id
1 'polypeptide(L)' 'MQYEPGTIDCHVFMECKEQIEKMLLRLYKIDNTEHICDQLQSVYKQIEGMHELKKIKRKKNLPNQALIK' A
#
# COMPACT_ATOMS: atom_id res chain seq x y z
N MET A 1 -14.95 1.85 -4.62
CA MET A 1 -13.85 1.77 -3.63
C MET A 1 -14.43 2.20 -2.30
N GLN A 2 -14.49 1.30 -1.31
CA GLN A 2 -15.03 1.64 0.01
C GLN A 2 -14.06 2.60 0.70
N TYR A 3 -14.52 3.83 0.93
CA TYR A 3 -13.80 4.87 1.64
C TYR A 3 -13.83 4.54 3.13
N GLU A 4 -12.86 3.77 3.62
CA GLU A 4 -12.56 3.81 5.05
C GLU A 4 -11.78 5.11 5.32
N PRO A 5 -12.10 5.87 6.38
CA PRO A 5 -11.34 7.04 6.78
C PRO A 5 -9.96 6.58 7.27
N GLY A 6 -9.06 6.35 6.32
CA GLY A 6 -7.67 6.00 6.55
C GLY A 6 -6.95 7.22 7.10
N THR A 7 -6.08 7.03 8.09
CA THR A 7 -5.18 8.12 8.49
C THR A 7 -4.36 8.58 7.28
N ILE A 8 -3.80 9.79 7.35
CA ILE A 8 -2.87 10.36 6.36
C ILE A 8 -1.87 9.31 5.85
N ASP A 9 -1.27 8.52 6.77
CA ASP A 9 -0.34 7.45 6.41
C ASP A 9 -0.89 6.36 5.45
N CYS A 10 -2.16 5.97 5.58
CA CYS A 10 -2.78 5.00 4.66
C CYS A 10 -2.92 5.59 3.25
N HIS A 11 -3.28 6.87 3.17
CA HIS A 11 -3.34 7.56 1.89
C HIS A 11 -1.96 7.67 1.25
N VAL A 12 -0.92 8.00 2.02
CA VAL A 12 0.47 8.02 1.55
C VAL A 12 0.89 6.65 1.01
N PHE A 13 0.61 5.56 1.74
CA PHE A 13 0.94 4.22 1.24
C PHE A 13 0.21 3.87 -0.06
N MET A 14 -1.08 4.20 -0.17
CA MET A 14 -1.85 3.97 -1.39
C MET A 14 -1.29 4.76 -2.58
N GLU A 15 -0.97 6.04 -2.38
CA GLU A 15 -0.38 6.89 -3.41
C GLU A 15 0.99 6.36 -3.86
N CYS A 16 1.88 6.00 -2.93
CA CYS A 16 3.18 5.43 -3.28
C CYS A 16 3.04 4.16 -4.12
N LYS A 17 2.11 3.26 -3.78
CA LYS A 17 1.86 2.03 -4.56
C LYS A 17 1.38 2.36 -5.98
N GLU A 18 0.46 3.32 -6.13
CA GLU A 18 -0.03 3.76 -7.44
C GLU A 18 1.09 4.38 -8.30
N GLN A 19 1.99 5.17 -7.70
CA GLN A 19 3.13 5.74 -8.43
C GLN A 19 4.11 4.66 -8.89
N ILE A 20 4.38 3.64 -8.07
CA ILE A 20 5.23 2.50 -8.47
C ILE A 20 4.62 1.75 -9.65
N GLU A 21 3.31 1.49 -9.64
CA GLU A 21 2.61 0.85 -10.77
C GLU A 21 2.76 1.66 -12.06
N LYS A 22 2.61 3.00 -11.98
CA LYS A 22 2.84 3.90 -13.12
C LYS A 22 4.29 3.88 -13.62
N MET A 23 5.26 3.81 -12.72
CA MET A 23 6.68 3.72 -13.07
C MET A 23 6.98 2.40 -13.78
N LEU A 24 6.50 1.27 -13.24
CA LEU A 24 6.65 -0.05 -13.85
C LEU A 24 6.08 -0.08 -15.28
N LEU A 25 4.87 0.45 -15.49
CA LEU A 25 4.24 0.53 -16.82
C LEU A 25 5.11 1.29 -17.85
N ARG A 26 5.85 2.31 -17.40
CA ARG A 26 6.76 3.09 -18.26
C ARG A 26 8.07 2.35 -18.51
N LEU A 27 8.66 1.76 -17.46
CA LEU A 27 9.94 1.06 -17.55
C LEU A 27 9.86 -0.20 -18.40
N TYR A 28 8.75 -0.95 -18.35
CA TYR A 28 8.55 -2.13 -19.20
C TYR A 28 8.63 -1.86 -20.72
N LYS A 29 8.62 -0.60 -21.15
CA LYS A 29 8.75 -0.20 -22.56
C LYS A 29 10.19 0.13 -22.97
N ILE A 30 11.15 0.02 -22.04
CA ILE A 30 12.55 0.40 -22.22
C ILE A 30 13.42 -0.83 -22.02
N ASP A 31 14.28 -1.12 -22.98
CA ASP A 31 15.22 -2.24 -22.92
C ASP A 31 16.19 -2.11 -21.73
N ASN A 32 16.60 -3.24 -21.14
CA ASN A 32 17.58 -3.33 -20.05
C ASN A 32 17.13 -2.70 -18.70
N THR A 33 15.83 -2.61 -18.46
CA THR A 33 15.27 -2.07 -17.20
C THR A 33 14.71 -3.12 -16.26
N GLU A 34 14.88 -4.41 -16.58
CA GLU A 34 14.29 -5.55 -15.85
C GLU A 34 14.68 -5.52 -14.37
N HIS A 35 15.96 -5.27 -14.09
CA HIS A 35 16.47 -5.20 -12.71
C HIS A 35 15.82 -4.06 -11.89
N ILE A 36 15.51 -2.93 -12.54
CA ILE A 36 14.84 -1.79 -11.89
C ILE A 36 13.38 -2.16 -11.60
N CYS A 37 12.73 -2.82 -12.55
CA CYS A 37 11.36 -3.32 -12.37
C CYS A 37 11.29 -4.29 -11.19
N ASP A 38 12.23 -5.24 -11.06
CA ASP A 38 12.29 -6.18 -9.94
C ASP A 38 12.47 -5.47 -8.60
N GLN A 39 13.35 -4.46 -8.55
CA GLN A 39 13.55 -3.64 -7.35
C GLN A 39 12.28 -2.87 -6.97
N LEU A 40 11.61 -2.25 -7.95
CA LEU A 40 10.37 -1.51 -7.72
C LEU A 40 9.23 -2.43 -7.24
N GLN A 41 9.12 -3.64 -7.78
CA GLN A 41 8.17 -4.63 -7.28
C GLN A 41 8.47 -5.07 -5.84
N SER A 42 9.75 -5.21 -5.47
CA SER A 42 10.15 -5.50 -4.09
C SER A 42 9.73 -4.36 -3.16
N VAL A 43 9.97 -3.11 -3.55
CA VAL A 43 9.55 -1.93 -2.78
C VAL A 43 8.02 -1.88 -2.65
N TYR A 44 7.27 -2.15 -3.72
CA TYR A 44 5.80 -2.22 -3.68
C TYR A 44 5.31 -3.19 -2.60
N LYS A 45 5.86 -4.41 -2.59
CA LYS A 45 5.48 -5.47 -1.63
C LYS A 45 5.82 -5.06 -0.19
N GLN A 46 6.94 -4.38 0.03
CA GLN A 46 7.31 -3.86 1.35
C GLN A 46 6.30 -2.80 1.83
N ILE A 47 5.93 -1.86 0.97
CA ILE A 47 4.92 -0.82 1.28
C ILE A 47 3.56 -1.46 1.58
N GLU A 48 3.15 -2.45 0.78
CA GLU A 48 1.93 -3.20 1.02
C GLU A 48 1.93 -3.91 2.38
N GLY A 49 3.03 -4.58 2.73
CA GLY A 49 3.20 -5.18 4.05
C GLY A 49 3.08 -4.15 5.19
N MET A 50 3.71 -2.98 5.05
CA MET A 50 3.59 -1.89 6.03
C MET A 50 2.16 -1.36 6.15
N HIS A 51 1.45 -1.24 5.03
CA HIS A 51 0.07 -0.78 4.99
C HIS A 51 -0.87 -1.78 5.71
N GLU A 52 -0.76 -3.06 5.41
CA GLU A 52 -1.56 -4.11 6.06
C GLU A 52 -1.27 -4.21 7.57
N LEU A 53 -0.01 -4.09 7.99
CA LEU A 53 0.35 -4.04 9.40
C LEU A 53 -0.33 -2.87 10.13
N LYS A 54 -0.44 -1.68 9.50
CA LYS A 54 -1.19 -0.56 10.08
C LYS A 54 -2.69 -0.83 10.17
N LYS A 55 -3.30 -1.45 9.16
CA LYS A 55 -4.72 -1.85 9.19
C LYS A 55 -5.00 -2.84 10.32
N ILE A 56 -4.14 -3.85 10.50
CA ILE A 56 -4.26 -4.83 11.59
C ILE A 56 -4.13 -4.16 12.96
N LYS A 57 -3.13 -3.27 13.15
CA LYS A 57 -2.97 -2.52 14.41
C LYS A 57 -4.20 -1.69 14.74
N ARG A 58 -4.82 -1.05 13.76
CA ARG A 58 -6.09 -0.32 13.98
C ARG A 58 -7.24 -1.25 14.35
N LYS A 59 -7.43 -2.34 13.62
CA LYS A 59 -8.50 -3.31 13.91
C LYS A 59 -8.37 -3.89 15.33
N LYS A 60 -7.15 -4.10 15.82
CA LYS A 60 -6.89 -4.52 17.21
C LYS A 60 -7.18 -3.42 18.24
N ASN A 61 -7.10 -2.15 17.85
CA ASN A 61 -7.29 -1.00 18.74
C ASN A 61 -8.73 -0.46 18.74
N LEU A 62 -9.67 -1.01 17.96
CA LEU A 62 -11.10 -0.77 18.18
C LEU A 62 -11.56 -1.63 19.37
N PRO A 63 -11.89 -1.04 20.54
CA PRO A 63 -12.43 -1.81 21.64
C PRO A 63 -13.80 -2.38 21.28
N ASN A 64 -14.09 -3.58 21.78
CA ASN A 64 -15.42 -4.21 21.85
C ASN A 64 -16.43 -3.32 22.60
N GLN A 65 -16.90 -2.23 22.00
CA GLN A 65 -17.97 -1.39 22.56
C GLN A 65 -19.14 -1.14 21.59
N ALA A 66 -19.22 -1.89 20.49
CA ALA A 66 -20.34 -1.81 19.56
C ALA A 66 -21.29 -3.03 19.62
N LEU A 67 -21.36 -3.73 20.76
CA LEU A 67 -22.27 -4.87 20.96
C LEU A 67 -23.00 -4.82 22.32
N ILE A 68 -23.38 -3.64 22.81
CA ILE A 68 -24.50 -3.51 23.77
C ILE A 68 -25.23 -2.20 23.50
N LYS A 69 -26.34 -2.28 22.76
CA LYS A 69 -27.64 -1.65 23.08
C LYS A 69 -28.69 -2.09 22.07
#